data_AF-A0A0D7AA98-F1
#
_entry.id   AF-A0A0D7AA98-F1
#
_cell.length_a   1.000
_cell.length_b   1.000
_cell.length_c   1.000
_cell.angle_alpha   90.00
_cell.angle_beta   90.00
_cell.angle_gamma   90.00
#
_symmetry.space_group_name_H-M   'P 1'
#
loop_
_entity.id
_entity.type
_entity.pdbx_description
1 polymer ?
#
loop_
_entity_poly.entity_id
_entity_poly.type
_entity_poly.pdbx_seq_one_letter_code
_entity_poly.pdbx_strand_id
1 'polypeptide(L)'
;LRHNGTATDVLAELKAHLSIICIAHFASAVFTAWAPRLFAYYLAAFDTLLASDGSLIRNFASSVWAAMAFNLGPRTITWRHKDILNIPFGWCCVTALGRFDYKKGGHLVLWDFGLIIEFPPGATVLIPSAIVEHSNTRISPSEVHYSLTQYSAGGLFRWVEQGMQTQKAQLESLDEEGLKSVKEADQKRWANGLSYFSTLDELATAT
;
A
#
# COMPACT_ATOMS: atom_id res chain seq x y z
N LEU A 1 -12.84 11.06 -0.02
CA LEU A 1 -13.94 10.63 0.87
C LEU A 1 -14.31 11.79 1.77
N ARG A 2 -15.58 12.18 1.86
CA ARG A 2 -16.02 13.16 2.87
C ARG A 2 -16.54 12.36 4.06
N HIS A 3 -15.83 12.43 5.19
CA HIS A 3 -16.28 11.84 6.44
C HIS A 3 -17.25 12.80 7.13
N ASN A 4 -18.22 12.27 7.88
CA ASN A 4 -19.01 13.09 8.79
C ASN A 4 -18.14 13.54 9.98
N GLY A 5 -18.65 14.48 10.80
CA GLY A 5 -17.89 15.03 11.94
C GLY A 5 -17.37 13.94 12.87
N THR A 6 -18.25 13.05 13.34
CA THR A 6 -17.89 11.96 14.24
C THR A 6 -16.81 11.03 13.70
N ALA A 7 -16.89 10.63 12.43
CA ALA A 7 -15.85 9.80 11.81
C ALA A 7 -14.52 10.55 11.68
N THR A 8 -14.56 11.87 11.48
CA THR A 8 -13.35 12.70 11.42
C THR A 8 -12.65 12.72 12.79
N ASP A 9 -13.40 12.89 13.87
CA ASP A 9 -12.87 12.90 15.24
C ASP A 9 -12.25 11.56 15.61
N VAL A 10 -12.95 10.45 15.32
CA VAL A 10 -12.43 9.09 15.54
C VAL A 10 -11.15 8.84 14.74
N LEU A 11 -11.10 9.27 13.48
CA LEU A 11 -9.88 9.13 12.67
C LEU A 11 -8.73 9.99 13.20
N ALA A 12 -9.01 11.17 13.74
CA ALA A 12 -8.00 12.01 14.36
C ALA A 12 -7.41 11.35 15.62
N GLU A 13 -8.27 10.79 16.47
CA GLU A 13 -7.86 10.05 17.67
C GLU A 13 -7.03 8.81 17.32
N LEU A 14 -7.50 8.00 16.36
CA LEU A 14 -6.77 6.81 15.90
C LEU A 14 -5.40 7.16 15.33
N LYS A 15 -5.28 8.22 14.53
CA LYS A 15 -3.98 8.67 13.99
C LYS A 15 -3.04 9.22 15.05
N ALA A 16 -3.58 9.78 16.14
CA ALA A 16 -2.78 10.27 17.26
C ALA A 16 -2.38 9.16 18.24
N HIS A 17 -3.03 7.99 18.20
CA HIS A 17 -2.77 6.91 19.14
C HIS A 17 -1.40 6.26 18.91
N LEU A 18 -0.59 6.17 19.97
CA LEU A 18 0.80 5.69 19.90
C LEU A 18 0.93 4.32 19.22
N SER A 19 0.07 3.35 19.55
CA SER A 19 0.11 2.02 18.92
C SER A 19 -0.11 2.06 17.41
N ILE A 20 -0.98 2.95 16.92
CA ILE A 20 -1.25 3.09 15.48
C ILE A 20 -0.05 3.71 14.80
N ILE A 21 0.54 4.75 15.39
CA ILE A 21 1.78 5.38 14.92
C ILE A 21 2.90 4.34 14.81
N CYS A 22 3.10 3.53 15.86
CA CYS A 22 4.10 2.48 15.87
C CYS A 22 3.88 1.44 14.77
N ILE A 23 2.64 0.97 14.57
CA ILE A 23 2.32 0.04 13.47
C ILE A 23 2.61 0.68 12.10
N ALA A 24 2.20 1.94 11.91
CA ALA A 24 2.39 2.66 10.66
C ALA A 24 3.88 2.80 10.32
N HIS A 25 4.68 3.22 11.30
CA HIS A 25 6.12 3.41 11.17
C HIS A 25 6.87 2.09 10.99
N PHE A 26 6.49 1.04 11.74
CA PHE A 26 7.09 -0.29 11.61
C PHE A 26 6.91 -0.84 10.20
N ALA A 27 5.70 -0.76 9.65
CA ALA A 27 5.43 -1.19 8.27
C ALA A 27 6.31 -0.46 7.24
N SER A 28 6.51 0.85 7.43
CA SER A 28 7.35 1.68 6.56
C SER A 28 8.82 1.26 6.65
N ALA A 29 9.32 1.00 7.86
CA ALA A 29 10.67 0.50 8.08
C ALA A 29 10.90 -0.88 7.46
N VAL A 30 9.92 -1.79 7.59
CA VAL A 30 9.95 -3.10 6.90
C VAL A 30 10.01 -2.91 5.39
N PHE A 31 9.24 -1.98 4.83
CA PHE A 31 9.32 -1.68 3.40
C PHE A 31 10.73 -1.24 2.99
N THR A 32 11.31 -0.25 3.69
CA THR A 32 12.67 0.22 3.38
C THR A 32 13.72 -0.89 3.48
N ALA A 33 13.60 -1.77 4.47
CA ALA A 33 14.54 -2.87 4.67
C ALA A 33 14.50 -3.91 3.54
N TRP A 34 13.30 -4.27 3.05
CA TRP A 34 13.13 -5.35 2.08
C TRP A 34 13.10 -4.91 0.61
N ALA A 35 12.77 -3.65 0.33
CA ALA A 35 12.79 -3.09 -1.02
C ALA A 35 13.15 -1.59 -1.01
N PRO A 36 14.40 -1.23 -0.67
CA PRO A 36 14.83 0.16 -0.51
C PRO A 36 14.64 0.99 -1.79
N ARG A 37 14.84 0.39 -2.98
CA ARG A 37 14.63 1.08 -4.26
C ARG A 37 13.15 1.41 -4.47
N LEU A 38 12.25 0.47 -4.21
CA LEU A 38 10.81 0.69 -4.33
C LEU A 38 10.31 1.68 -3.28
N PHE A 39 10.84 1.61 -2.06
CA PHE A 39 10.58 2.60 -1.01
C PHE A 39 10.98 4.01 -1.45
N ALA A 40 12.17 4.19 -2.04
CA ALA A 40 12.63 5.47 -2.54
C ALA A 40 11.73 6.02 -3.66
N TYR A 41 11.26 5.14 -4.57
CA TYR A 41 10.27 5.52 -5.59
C TYR A 41 8.96 6.02 -4.97
N TYR A 42 8.46 5.36 -3.91
CA TYR A 42 7.30 5.83 -3.15
C TYR A 42 7.54 7.18 -2.49
N LEU A 43 8.66 7.33 -1.80
CA LEU A 43 8.99 8.55 -1.06
C LEU A 43 9.11 9.76 -2.01
N ALA A 44 9.82 9.60 -3.13
CA ALA A 44 9.98 10.66 -4.12
C ALA A 44 8.64 11.12 -4.71
N ALA A 45 7.77 10.18 -5.07
CA ALA A 45 6.44 10.50 -5.59
C ALA A 45 5.59 11.23 -4.53
N PHE A 46 5.63 10.75 -3.28
CA PHE A 46 4.82 11.33 -2.22
C PHE A 46 5.32 12.73 -1.80
N ASP A 47 6.63 12.93 -1.71
CA ASP A 47 7.22 14.24 -1.38
C ASP A 47 6.93 15.27 -2.48
N THR A 48 7.02 14.87 -3.75
CA THR A 48 6.66 15.76 -4.88
C THR A 48 5.18 16.14 -4.82
N LEU A 49 4.30 15.19 -4.48
CA LEU A 49 2.88 15.46 -4.32
C LEU A 49 2.61 16.45 -3.16
N LEU A 50 3.21 16.24 -1.99
CA LEU A 50 3.06 17.13 -0.84
C LEU A 50 3.61 18.54 -1.10
N ALA A 51 4.70 18.65 -1.87
CA ALA A 51 5.27 19.93 -2.26
C ALA A 51 4.38 20.70 -3.26
N SER A 52 3.57 19.99 -4.05
CA SER A 52 2.69 20.62 -5.07
C SER A 52 1.44 21.27 -4.49
N ASP A 53 0.97 20.82 -3.32
CA ASP A 53 -0.24 21.32 -2.68
C ASP A 53 -0.10 21.28 -1.15
N GLY A 54 0.08 22.46 -0.55
CA GLY A 54 0.24 22.62 0.90
C GLY A 54 -1.00 22.27 1.73
N SER A 55 -2.15 21.98 1.10
CA SER A 55 -3.34 21.46 1.79
C SER A 55 -3.28 19.95 2.04
N LEU A 56 -2.36 19.24 1.39
CA LEU A 56 -2.19 17.80 1.57
C LEU A 56 -1.49 17.48 2.89
N ILE A 57 -2.02 16.51 3.61
CA ILE A 57 -1.53 16.13 4.94
C ILE A 57 -1.14 14.66 4.91
N ARG A 58 0.10 14.38 5.33
CA ARG A 58 0.58 13.00 5.51
C ARG A 58 -0.09 12.36 6.72
N ASN A 59 -0.48 11.08 6.61
CA ASN A 59 -1.13 10.36 7.72
C ASN A 59 -0.22 10.24 8.95
N PHE A 60 1.06 9.91 8.72
CA PHE A 60 2.08 9.73 9.77
C PHE A 60 3.44 10.20 9.27
N ALA A 61 4.25 10.82 10.15
CA ALA A 61 5.55 11.39 9.76
C ALA A 61 6.46 10.37 9.04
N SER A 62 6.52 9.13 9.54
CA SER A 62 7.39 8.08 8.99
C SER A 62 6.63 7.02 8.19
N SER A 63 5.50 7.35 7.55
CA SER A 63 4.81 6.46 6.61
C SER A 63 5.00 6.93 5.16
N VAL A 64 5.36 5.99 4.29
CA VAL A 64 5.57 6.25 2.85
C VAL A 64 4.30 6.13 2.02
N TRP A 65 3.19 5.69 2.63
CA TRP A 65 1.92 5.51 1.94
C TRP A 65 1.03 6.74 2.03
N ALA A 66 0.34 7.05 0.94
CA ALA A 66 -0.57 8.19 0.86
C ALA A 66 -1.90 7.94 1.60
N ALA A 67 -2.30 6.68 1.80
CA ALA A 67 -3.55 6.32 2.44
C ALA A 67 -3.38 5.22 3.49
N MET A 68 -4.30 5.23 4.47
CA MET A 68 -4.49 4.16 5.43
C MET A 68 -5.99 3.86 5.56
N ALA A 69 -6.36 2.58 5.73
CA ALA A 69 -7.71 2.20 6.12
C ALA A 69 -7.71 1.42 7.45
N PHE A 70 -8.69 1.76 8.29
CA PHE A 70 -8.97 1.12 9.56
C PHE A 70 -10.18 0.19 9.41
N ASN A 71 -9.95 -1.12 9.36
CA ASN A 71 -11.01 -2.11 9.23
C ASN A 71 -11.44 -2.62 10.61
N LEU A 72 -12.40 -1.92 11.22
CA LEU A 72 -12.78 -2.04 12.63
C LEU A 72 -13.85 -3.11 12.93
N GLY A 73 -14.03 -4.12 12.07
CA GLY A 73 -14.68 -5.39 12.43
C GLY A 73 -16.20 -5.33 12.65
N PRO A 74 -16.76 -6.18 13.56
CA PRO A 74 -16.07 -6.98 14.59
C PRO A 74 -15.29 -8.19 14.05
N ARG A 75 -15.58 -8.64 12.84
CA ARG A 75 -14.88 -9.74 12.15
C ARG A 75 -14.58 -9.33 10.72
N THR A 76 -13.55 -8.50 10.57
CA THR A 76 -13.12 -8.02 9.25
C THR A 76 -12.77 -9.21 8.37
N ILE A 77 -13.54 -9.41 7.30
CA ILE A 77 -13.31 -10.39 6.26
C ILE A 77 -13.33 -9.71 4.91
N THR A 78 -12.49 -10.15 4.00
CA THR A 78 -12.52 -9.71 2.61
C THR A 78 -12.93 -10.87 1.73
N TRP A 79 -13.69 -10.56 0.68
CA TRP A 79 -13.85 -11.48 -0.44
C TRP A 79 -12.53 -11.57 -1.22
N ARG A 80 -12.40 -12.57 -2.07
CA ARG A 80 -11.29 -12.70 -3.01
C ARG A 80 -11.27 -11.47 -3.93
N HIS A 81 -10.17 -10.71 -3.93
CA HIS A 81 -10.05 -9.46 -4.69
C HIS A 81 -8.60 -9.07 -5.00
N LYS A 82 -8.45 -8.03 -5.83
CA LYS A 82 -7.21 -7.26 -6.06
C LYS A 82 -7.48 -5.80 -5.76
N ASP A 83 -6.50 -5.10 -5.21
CA ASP A 83 -6.56 -3.65 -5.03
C ASP A 83 -6.19 -2.94 -6.34
N ILE A 84 -7.03 -3.09 -7.37
CA ILE A 84 -6.71 -2.68 -8.75
C ILE A 84 -6.35 -1.19 -8.93
N LEU A 85 -6.66 -0.36 -7.93
CA LEU A 85 -6.34 1.08 -7.95
C LEU A 85 -4.93 1.38 -7.43
N ASN A 86 -4.27 0.45 -6.74
CA ASN A 86 -2.88 0.58 -6.28
C ASN A 86 -1.90 0.47 -7.45
N ILE A 87 -0.66 0.94 -7.27
CA ILE A 87 0.36 0.78 -8.31
C ILE A 87 0.73 -0.71 -8.47
N PRO A 88 0.78 -1.27 -9.70
CA PRO A 88 0.89 -2.71 -9.91
C PRO A 88 2.07 -3.41 -9.24
N PHE A 89 3.27 -2.82 -9.32
CA PHE A 89 4.50 -3.35 -8.74
C PHE A 89 4.72 -2.86 -7.29
N GLY A 90 3.83 -2.03 -6.77
CA GLY A 90 3.97 -1.46 -5.45
C GLY A 90 3.50 -2.41 -4.35
N TRP A 91 3.93 -2.16 -3.12
CA TRP A 91 3.47 -2.91 -1.96
C TRP A 91 2.42 -2.12 -1.19
N CYS A 92 1.33 -2.78 -0.81
CA CYS A 92 0.51 -2.38 0.32
C CYS A 92 1.01 -3.10 1.57
N CYS A 93 0.68 -2.55 2.73
CA CYS A 93 0.90 -3.19 4.01
C CYS A 93 -0.45 -3.56 4.62
N VAL A 94 -0.54 -4.76 5.20
CA VAL A 94 -1.66 -5.20 6.04
C VAL A 94 -1.12 -5.61 7.41
N THR A 95 -1.73 -5.12 8.48
CA THR A 95 -1.47 -5.59 9.86
C THR A 95 -2.75 -6.18 10.43
N ALA A 96 -2.72 -7.45 10.82
CA ALA A 96 -3.85 -8.10 11.50
C ALA A 96 -3.91 -7.65 12.96
N LEU A 97 -5.11 -7.44 13.47
CA LEU A 97 -5.39 -7.03 14.84
C LEU A 97 -6.59 -7.80 15.39
N GLY A 98 -6.81 -7.72 16.70
CA GLY A 98 -7.92 -8.38 17.38
C GLY A 98 -7.47 -9.56 18.23
N ARG A 99 -8.42 -10.45 18.51
CA ARG A 99 -8.24 -11.61 19.40
C ARG A 99 -8.94 -12.81 18.76
N PHE A 100 -8.14 -13.64 18.13
CA PHE A 100 -8.58 -14.84 17.43
C PHE A 100 -7.45 -15.90 17.43
N ASP A 101 -7.83 -17.17 17.33
CA ASP A 101 -6.92 -18.30 17.16
C ASP A 101 -6.44 -18.36 15.70
N TYR A 102 -5.29 -17.74 15.43
CA TYR A 102 -4.72 -17.61 14.10
C TYR A 102 -4.31 -18.94 13.44
N LYS A 103 -4.36 -20.06 14.19
CA LYS A 103 -4.14 -21.42 13.67
C LYS A 103 -5.43 -22.05 13.15
N LYS A 104 -6.59 -21.46 13.46
CA LYS A 104 -7.91 -21.96 13.05
C LYS A 104 -8.61 -21.07 12.05
N GLY A 105 -8.26 -19.78 11.98
CA GLY A 105 -8.92 -18.80 11.12
C GLY A 105 -8.15 -17.50 11.00
N GLY A 106 -8.67 -16.57 10.18
CA GLY A 106 -8.00 -15.30 9.92
C GLY A 106 -6.74 -15.41 9.06
N HIS A 107 -6.53 -16.56 8.41
CA HIS A 107 -5.37 -16.81 7.55
C HIS A 107 -5.39 -15.88 6.33
N LEU A 108 -4.23 -15.43 5.90
CA LEU A 108 -4.06 -14.74 4.62
C LEU A 108 -4.02 -15.77 3.50
N VAL A 109 -4.84 -15.56 2.47
CA VAL A 109 -4.85 -16.38 1.25
C VAL A 109 -4.27 -15.56 0.12
N LEU A 110 -3.21 -16.06 -0.53
CA LEU A 110 -2.62 -15.50 -1.75
C LEU A 110 -2.90 -16.47 -2.89
N TRP A 111 -3.97 -16.22 -3.62
CA TRP A 111 -4.56 -17.16 -4.57
C TRP A 111 -3.65 -17.47 -5.76
N ASP A 112 -3.01 -16.43 -6.32
CA ASP A 112 -2.13 -16.55 -7.48
C ASP A 112 -0.86 -17.39 -7.17
N PHE A 113 -0.52 -17.53 -5.88
CA PHE A 113 0.61 -18.33 -5.42
C PHE A 113 0.21 -19.69 -4.82
N GLY A 114 -1.10 -19.98 -4.70
CA GLY A 114 -1.58 -21.19 -4.04
C GLY A 114 -1.21 -21.27 -2.56
N LEU A 115 -1.01 -20.12 -1.89
CA LEU A 115 -0.56 -20.06 -0.49
C LEU A 115 -1.70 -19.69 0.47
N ILE A 116 -1.72 -20.39 1.60
CA ILE A 116 -2.53 -20.06 2.78
C ILE A 116 -1.57 -19.91 3.95
N ILE A 117 -1.54 -18.73 4.56
CA ILE A 117 -0.56 -18.34 5.56
C ILE A 117 -1.30 -18.08 6.88
N GLU A 118 -0.93 -18.81 7.93
CA GLU A 118 -1.32 -18.47 9.30
C GLU A 118 -0.87 -17.03 9.60
N PHE A 119 -1.80 -16.13 9.89
CA PHE A 119 -1.54 -14.70 10.02
C PHE A 119 -1.94 -14.19 11.42
N PRO A 120 -1.00 -14.16 12.39
CA PRO A 120 -1.29 -13.82 13.78
C PRO A 120 -1.75 -12.37 13.99
N PRO A 121 -2.59 -12.10 15.02
CA PRO A 121 -2.82 -10.72 15.46
C PRO A 121 -1.49 -10.06 15.87
N GLY A 122 -1.26 -8.85 15.40
CA GLY A 122 -0.02 -8.08 15.54
C GLY A 122 0.99 -8.31 14.42
N ALA A 123 0.79 -9.31 13.54
CA ALA A 123 1.66 -9.53 12.40
C ALA A 123 1.37 -8.54 11.26
N THR A 124 2.43 -8.18 10.53
CA THR A 124 2.40 -7.29 9.38
C THR A 124 2.92 -8.03 8.15
N VAL A 125 2.30 -7.81 7.00
CA VAL A 125 2.73 -8.34 5.71
C VAL A 125 2.69 -7.24 4.65
N LEU A 126 3.67 -7.27 3.73
CA LEU A 126 3.70 -6.41 2.56
C LEU A 126 3.47 -7.27 1.32
N ILE A 127 2.49 -6.88 0.49
CA ILE A 127 2.14 -7.64 -0.71
C ILE A 127 1.91 -6.70 -1.91
N PRO A 128 2.16 -7.16 -3.14
CA PRO A 128 1.77 -6.44 -4.35
C PRO A 128 0.27 -6.60 -4.63
N SER A 129 -0.57 -5.99 -3.78
CA SER A 129 -2.02 -6.24 -3.73
C SER A 129 -2.79 -5.84 -5.00
N ALA A 130 -2.21 -5.00 -5.84
CA ALA A 130 -2.77 -4.62 -7.13
C ALA A 130 -2.77 -5.77 -8.14
N ILE A 131 -1.80 -6.69 -8.05
CA ILE A 131 -1.61 -7.78 -9.02
C ILE A 131 -1.81 -9.16 -8.41
N VAL A 132 -1.62 -9.32 -7.10
CA VAL A 132 -1.84 -10.59 -6.41
C VAL A 132 -3.22 -10.63 -5.81
N GLU A 133 -4.00 -11.61 -6.22
CA GLU A 133 -5.33 -11.85 -5.69
C GLU A 133 -5.28 -12.42 -4.29
N HIS A 134 -6.01 -11.79 -3.36
CA HIS A 134 -5.89 -12.11 -1.95
C HIS A 134 -7.22 -12.00 -1.20
N SER A 135 -7.27 -12.65 -0.04
CA SER A 135 -8.37 -12.57 0.92
C SER A 135 -7.93 -13.03 2.31
N ASN A 136 -8.80 -12.92 3.32
CA ASN A 136 -8.60 -13.59 4.60
C ASN A 136 -9.70 -14.61 4.92
N THR A 137 -9.35 -15.69 5.62
CA THR A 137 -10.32 -16.70 6.05
C THR A 137 -11.17 -16.18 7.22
N ARG A 138 -12.34 -16.80 7.41
CA ARG A 138 -13.21 -16.49 8.54
C ARG A 138 -12.56 -16.91 9.87
N ILE A 139 -12.97 -16.24 10.93
CA ILE A 139 -12.67 -16.58 12.33
C ILE A 139 -13.94 -17.08 13.03
N SER A 140 -13.80 -17.60 14.25
CA SER A 140 -14.95 -18.07 15.04
C SER A 140 -15.93 -16.92 15.35
N PRO A 141 -17.25 -17.18 15.44
CA PRO A 141 -18.24 -16.15 15.80
C PRO A 141 -17.98 -15.44 17.13
N SER A 142 -17.32 -16.11 18.08
CA SER A 142 -16.94 -15.57 19.40
C SER A 142 -15.66 -14.73 19.38
N GLU A 143 -14.95 -14.68 18.26
CA GLU A 143 -13.67 -13.98 18.12
C GLU A 143 -13.84 -12.61 17.45
N VAL A 144 -12.80 -11.79 17.53
CA VAL A 144 -12.74 -10.49 16.86
C VAL A 144 -11.50 -10.37 16.00
N HIS A 145 -11.66 -9.79 14.81
CA HIS A 145 -10.60 -9.54 13.84
C HIS A 145 -10.76 -8.14 13.27
N TYR A 146 -9.67 -7.40 13.31
CA TYR A 146 -9.52 -6.06 12.73
C TYR A 146 -8.29 -6.05 11.83
N SER A 147 -8.16 -5.05 10.97
CA SER A 147 -6.91 -4.84 10.26
C SER A 147 -6.64 -3.37 9.99
N LEU A 148 -5.36 -3.03 9.93
CA LEU A 148 -4.88 -1.76 9.41
C LEU A 148 -4.23 -2.01 8.07
N THR A 149 -4.54 -1.18 7.09
CA THR A 149 -3.90 -1.26 5.78
C THR A 149 -3.28 0.07 5.41
N GLN A 150 -2.11 0.05 4.76
CA GLN A 150 -1.46 1.24 4.20
C GLN A 150 -1.18 1.01 2.73
N TYR A 151 -1.55 1.96 1.88
CA TYR A 151 -1.48 1.81 0.43
C TYR A 151 -1.40 3.16 -0.28
N SER A 152 -0.98 3.12 -1.55
CA SER A 152 -0.93 4.29 -2.42
C SER A 152 -1.54 3.95 -3.77
N ALA A 153 -2.52 4.75 -4.19
CA ALA A 153 -3.14 4.58 -5.49
C ALA A 153 -2.13 4.85 -6.62
N GLY A 154 -2.13 4.00 -7.65
CA GLY A 154 -1.28 4.14 -8.84
C GLY A 154 -1.51 5.44 -9.61
N GLY A 155 -2.71 6.02 -9.49
CA GLY A 155 -3.02 7.34 -10.05
C GLY A 155 -2.17 8.47 -9.49
N LEU A 156 -1.73 8.39 -8.22
CA LEU A 156 -0.88 9.41 -7.61
C LEU A 156 0.51 9.42 -8.26
N PHE A 157 1.08 8.24 -8.47
CA PHE A 157 2.37 8.10 -9.15
C PHE A 157 2.31 8.61 -10.59
N ARG A 158 1.26 8.21 -11.33
CA ARG A 158 1.06 8.71 -12.70
C ARG A 158 0.90 10.23 -12.72
N TRP A 159 0.13 10.81 -11.80
CA TRP A 159 -0.04 12.26 -11.71
C TRP A 159 1.31 12.98 -11.54
N VAL A 160 2.17 12.47 -10.66
CA VAL A 160 3.53 13.01 -10.45
C VAL A 160 4.40 12.82 -11.70
N GLU A 161 4.45 11.61 -12.26
CA GLU A 161 5.19 11.27 -13.49
C GLU A 161 4.77 12.13 -14.70
N GLN A 162 3.51 12.60 -14.70
CA GLN A 162 2.94 13.41 -15.76
C GLN A 162 3.16 14.91 -15.56
N GLY A 163 3.82 15.32 -14.48
CA GLY A 163 4.09 16.73 -14.18
C GLY A 163 2.90 17.44 -13.53
N MET A 164 2.17 16.75 -12.66
CA MET A 164 0.99 17.28 -11.96
C MET A 164 -0.17 17.67 -12.88
N GLN A 165 -0.42 16.83 -13.88
CA GLN A 165 -1.51 16.99 -14.83
C GLN A 165 -2.08 15.65 -15.25
N THR A 166 -3.26 15.70 -15.86
CA THR A 166 -3.91 14.49 -16.39
C THR A 166 -3.13 13.94 -17.57
N GLN A 167 -3.21 12.63 -17.79
CA GLN A 167 -2.63 11.98 -18.97
C GLN A 167 -3.10 12.63 -20.27
N LYS A 168 -4.38 12.99 -20.36
CA LYS A 168 -4.94 13.67 -21.52
C LYS A 168 -4.21 14.99 -21.81
N ALA A 169 -4.13 15.86 -20.81
CA ALA A 169 -3.47 17.16 -20.94
C ALA A 169 -1.98 17.01 -21.29
N GLN A 170 -1.29 16.05 -20.68
CA GLN A 170 0.11 15.78 -20.99
C GLN A 170 0.26 15.36 -22.47
N LEU A 171 -0.49 14.36 -22.92
CA LEU A 171 -0.39 13.85 -24.29
C LEU A 171 -0.74 14.91 -25.34
N GLU A 172 -1.71 15.78 -25.06
CA GLU A 172 -2.09 16.90 -25.93
C GLU A 172 -1.01 17.98 -26.03
N SER A 173 -0.10 18.07 -25.05
CA SER A 173 1.01 19.04 -25.02
C SER A 173 2.31 18.56 -25.68
N LEU A 174 2.42 17.27 -26.01
CA LEU A 174 3.65 16.67 -26.53
C LEU A 174 3.72 16.72 -28.06
N ASP A 175 4.94 16.85 -28.58
CA ASP A 175 5.24 16.64 -30.01
C ASP A 175 5.38 15.14 -30.35
N GLU A 176 5.69 14.82 -31.60
CA GLU A 176 5.83 13.44 -32.07
C GLU A 176 6.91 12.66 -31.30
N GLU A 177 8.02 13.33 -30.96
CA GLU A 177 9.13 12.72 -30.22
C GLU A 177 8.76 12.45 -28.76
N GLY A 178 8.06 13.39 -28.12
CA GLY A 178 7.50 13.21 -26.78
C GLY A 178 6.49 12.07 -26.71
N LEU A 179 5.57 11.99 -27.68
CA LEU A 179 4.61 10.90 -27.79
C LEU A 179 5.29 9.54 -27.98
N LYS A 180 6.35 9.49 -28.80
CA LYS A 180 7.16 8.27 -28.97
C LYS A 180 7.84 7.88 -27.66
N SER A 181 8.41 8.84 -26.94
CA SER A 181 9.08 8.62 -25.65
C SER A 181 8.13 8.06 -24.59
N VAL A 182 6.88 8.58 -24.51
CA VAL A 182 5.86 8.04 -23.60
C VAL A 182 5.53 6.59 -23.93
N LYS A 183 5.32 6.26 -25.22
CA LYS A 183 5.05 4.87 -25.65
C LYS A 183 6.20 3.92 -25.30
N GLU A 184 7.45 4.35 -25.50
CA GLU A 184 8.62 3.55 -25.13
C GLU A 184 8.74 3.35 -23.61
N ALA A 185 8.43 4.38 -22.83
CA ALA A 185 8.39 4.29 -21.37
C ALA A 185 7.30 3.32 -20.89
N ASP A 186 6.10 3.37 -21.49
CA ASP A 186 5.00 2.46 -21.17
C ASP A 186 5.36 1.00 -21.46
N GLN A 187 6.06 0.72 -22.56
CA GLN A 187 6.56 -0.63 -22.88
C GLN A 187 7.56 -1.15 -21.84
N LYS A 188 8.39 -0.26 -21.28
CA LYS A 188 9.41 -0.61 -20.27
C LYS A 188 8.87 -0.61 -18.85
N ARG A 189 7.65 -0.12 -18.62
CA ARG A 189 7.10 0.12 -17.27
C ARG A 189 7.12 -1.10 -16.37
N TRP A 190 6.81 -2.28 -16.92
CA TRP A 190 6.84 -3.52 -16.15
C TRP A 190 8.27 -3.91 -15.73
N ALA A 191 9.20 -3.90 -16.68
CA ALA A 191 10.60 -4.22 -16.40
C ALA A 191 11.20 -3.24 -15.38
N ASN A 192 10.90 -1.94 -15.52
CA ASN A 192 11.32 -0.90 -14.58
C ASN A 192 10.70 -1.14 -13.19
N GLY A 193 9.40 -1.45 -13.13
CA GLY A 193 8.71 -1.76 -11.87
C GLY A 193 9.36 -2.93 -11.12
N LEU A 194 9.71 -4.00 -11.83
CA LEU A 194 10.40 -5.17 -11.27
C LEU A 194 11.82 -4.83 -10.80
N SER A 195 12.52 -3.92 -11.48
CA SER A 195 13.88 -3.51 -11.09
C SER A 195 13.96 -2.84 -9.71
N TYR A 196 12.84 -2.35 -9.18
CA TYR A 196 12.76 -1.78 -7.84
C TYR A 196 12.75 -2.83 -6.72
N PHE A 197 12.51 -4.10 -7.04
CA PHE A 197 12.52 -5.18 -6.05
C PHE A 197 13.97 -5.57 -5.75
N SER A 198 14.24 -5.88 -4.49
CA SER A 198 15.52 -6.50 -4.11
C SER A 198 15.60 -7.93 -4.63
N THR A 199 16.79 -8.35 -5.03
CA THR A 199 17.07 -9.74 -5.34
C THR A 199 17.33 -10.54 -4.06
N LEU A 200 17.23 -11.87 -4.12
CA LEU A 200 17.55 -12.73 -2.97
C LEU A 200 19.03 -12.60 -2.56
N ASP A 201 19.93 -12.42 -3.53
CA ASP A 201 21.36 -12.21 -3.25
C ASP A 201 21.60 -10.89 -2.50
N GLU A 202 20.94 -9.81 -2.92
CA GLU A 202 21.01 -8.52 -2.21
C GLU A 202 20.54 -8.66 -0.75
N LEU A 203 19.45 -9.40 -0.52
CA LEU A 203 18.90 -9.63 0.82
C LEU A 203 19.81 -10.52 1.68
N ALA A 204 20.45 -11.53 1.10
CA ALA A 204 21.36 -12.43 1.81
C ALA A 204 22.66 -11.73 2.27
N THR A 205 23.06 -10.65 1.59
CA THR A 205 24.25 -9.86 1.95
C THR A 205 23.98 -8.73 2.93
N ALA A 206 22.70 -8.42 3.21
CA ALA A 206 22.27 -7.33 4.07
C ALA A 206 22.12 -7.72 5.55
N THR A 207 22.32 -9.00 5.87
CA THR A 207 22.30 -9.59 7.23
C THR A 207 23.69 -9.84 7.77
#